data_AF-A0A4S4HV54-F1
#
_entry.id   AF-A0A4S4HV54-F1
#
_cell.length_a   1.000
_cell.length_b   1.000
_cell.length_c   1.000
_cell.angle_alpha   90.00
_cell.angle_beta   90.00
_cell.angle_gamma   90.00
#
_symmetry.space_group_name_H-M   'P 1'
#
loop_
_entity.id
_entity.type
_entity.pdbx_description
1 polymer ?
#
loop_
_entity_poly.entity_id
_entity_poly.type
_entity_poly.pdbx_seq_one_letter_code
_entity_poly.pdbx_strand_id
1 'polypeptide(L)'
;MCKTNEIIYRNPGEGAIDFAKHFTSNLTSDEALHIIRQLLKGSLHDKTDKRIKRCVYCGYYYQDKTRPNNSKTCCSKCKVDLDTLRRSIIRADKALLKPEKAKRDTCHVWWLEYPFYIQEYEMLKHTWKYEAPYSPNKITAIHAAKQRDGIIGGKRKSKRIVPYSGRDAEVN
;
A
#
# COMPACT_ATOMS: atom_id res chain seq x y z
N MET A 1 0.83 19.90 -12.52
CA MET A 1 -0.35 19.06 -12.85
C MET A 1 -1.58 19.91 -12.74
N CYS A 2 -2.24 20.20 -13.87
CA CYS A 2 -3.51 20.91 -13.87
C CYS A 2 -4.52 20.05 -13.12
N LYS A 3 -5.06 20.56 -12.00
CA LYS A 3 -6.16 19.91 -11.28
C LYS A 3 -7.39 20.07 -12.17
N THR A 4 -7.67 19.11 -13.03
CA THR A 4 -9.00 19.00 -13.61
C THR A 4 -9.96 18.74 -12.46
N ASN A 5 -10.87 19.68 -12.18
CA ASN A 5 -11.90 19.55 -11.16
C ASN A 5 -13.03 18.61 -11.64
N GLU A 6 -12.70 17.60 -12.43
CA GLU A 6 -13.66 16.63 -12.95
C GLU A 6 -13.99 15.63 -11.85
N ILE A 7 -15.27 15.60 -11.48
CA ILE A 7 -15.78 14.69 -10.47
C ILE A 7 -16.07 13.36 -11.15
N ILE A 8 -15.29 12.35 -10.83
CA ILE A 8 -15.52 10.98 -11.32
C ILE A 8 -16.52 10.31 -10.38
N TYR A 9 -17.72 10.04 -10.88
CA TYR A 9 -18.74 9.28 -10.14
C TYR A 9 -18.51 7.78 -10.34
N ARG A 10 -18.51 7.03 -9.23
CA ARG A 10 -18.42 5.55 -9.23
C ARG A 10 -19.70 4.94 -8.67
N ASN A 11 -19.70 3.66 -8.30
CA ASN A 11 -20.82 3.11 -7.53
C ASN A 11 -20.92 3.79 -6.16
N PRO A 12 -22.12 4.24 -5.73
CA PRO A 12 -22.30 4.90 -4.44
C PRO A 12 -22.02 3.93 -3.30
N GLY A 13 -21.33 4.43 -2.27
CA GLY A 13 -21.08 3.67 -1.04
C GLY A 13 -22.24 3.81 -0.05
N GLU A 14 -22.29 2.91 0.93
CA GLU A 14 -23.34 2.85 1.96
C GLU A 14 -23.66 4.21 2.59
N GLY A 15 -22.64 4.97 3.03
CA GLY A 15 -22.88 6.28 3.65
C GLY A 15 -23.44 7.35 2.70
N ALA A 16 -23.20 7.23 1.39
CA ALA A 16 -23.82 8.13 0.40
C ALA A 16 -25.27 7.72 0.10
N ILE A 17 -25.54 6.42 0.10
CA ILE A 17 -26.90 5.88 -0.06
C ILE A 17 -27.76 6.27 1.15
N ASP A 18 -27.25 6.11 2.37
CA ASP A 18 -27.94 6.51 3.60
C ASP A 18 -28.24 8.01 3.60
N PHE A 19 -27.28 8.82 3.16
CA PHE A 19 -27.48 10.26 3.02
C PHE A 19 -28.58 10.60 2.01
N ALA A 20 -28.57 9.97 0.84
CA ALA A 20 -29.60 10.19 -0.17
C ALA A 20 -30.99 9.72 0.30
N LYS A 21 -31.06 8.60 1.02
CA LYS A 21 -32.31 8.05 1.59
C LYS A 21 -33.04 9.04 2.48
N HIS A 22 -32.33 9.90 3.22
CA HIS A 22 -32.96 10.94 4.04
C HIS A 22 -33.80 11.93 3.23
N PHE A 23 -33.50 12.12 1.94
CA PHE A 23 -34.25 13.02 1.06
C PHE A 23 -35.27 12.28 0.18
N THR A 24 -35.11 10.97 -0.03
CA THR A 24 -35.89 10.21 -1.02
C THR A 24 -36.86 9.19 -0.43
N SER A 25 -36.90 8.98 0.89
CA SER A 25 -37.63 7.85 1.49
C SER A 25 -39.14 7.83 1.24
N ASN A 26 -39.77 8.98 1.03
CA ASN A 26 -41.23 9.12 0.94
C ASN A 26 -41.71 9.57 -0.46
N LEU A 27 -40.82 9.51 -1.46
CA LEU A 27 -41.09 10.06 -2.79
C LEU A 27 -41.30 8.97 -3.82
N THR A 28 -42.09 9.32 -4.84
CA THR A 28 -42.20 8.49 -6.03
C THR A 28 -40.88 8.50 -6.80
N SER A 29 -40.66 7.51 -7.67
CA SER A 29 -39.41 7.38 -8.44
C SER A 29 -39.09 8.65 -9.23
N ASP A 30 -40.09 9.29 -9.85
CA ASP A 30 -39.89 10.46 -10.70
C ASP A 30 -39.50 11.71 -9.89
N GLU A 31 -40.11 11.90 -8.72
CA GLU A 31 -39.77 12.97 -7.79
C GLU A 31 -38.37 12.75 -7.17
N ALA A 32 -38.05 11.50 -6.83
CA ALA A 32 -36.75 11.12 -6.31
C ALA A 32 -35.62 11.43 -7.32
N LEU A 33 -35.84 11.20 -8.61
CA LEU A 33 -34.86 11.54 -9.66
C LEU A 33 -34.57 13.05 -9.70
N HIS A 34 -35.59 13.90 -9.55
CA HIS A 34 -35.40 15.34 -9.51
C HIS A 34 -34.52 15.77 -8.33
N ILE A 35 -34.81 15.23 -7.15
CA ILE A 35 -34.06 15.50 -5.91
C ILE A 35 -32.63 14.95 -5.98
N ILE A 36 -32.42 13.77 -6.54
CA ILE A 36 -31.07 13.21 -6.73
C ILE A 36 -30.23 14.12 -7.63
N ARG A 37 -30.79 14.65 -8.73
CA ARG A 37 -30.08 15.59 -9.60
C ARG A 37 -29.69 16.87 -8.86
N GLN A 38 -30.57 17.38 -8.00
CA GLN A 38 -30.27 18.55 -7.16
C GLN A 38 -29.20 18.25 -6.09
N LEU A 39 -29.24 17.07 -5.47
CA LEU A 39 -28.23 16.59 -4.53
C LEU A 39 -26.84 16.51 -5.17
N LEU A 40 -26.74 16.01 -6.40
CA LEU A 40 -25.48 15.90 -7.14
C LEU A 40 -24.87 17.26 -7.46
N LYS A 41 -25.70 18.24 -7.83
CA LYS A 41 -25.30 19.63 -8.08
C LYS A 41 -24.94 20.38 -6.79
N GLY A 42 -25.34 19.86 -5.64
CA GLY A 42 -25.12 20.43 -4.33
C GLY A 42 -25.97 21.67 -4.03
N SER A 43 -27.15 21.75 -4.62
CA SER A 43 -28.12 22.81 -4.35
C SER A 43 -29.04 22.50 -3.17
N LEU A 44 -29.15 21.23 -2.75
CA LEU A 44 -30.13 20.78 -1.75
C LEU A 44 -29.60 20.79 -0.30
N HIS A 45 -28.28 20.71 -0.10
CA HIS A 45 -27.71 20.68 1.25
C HIS A 45 -27.23 22.07 1.69
N ASP A 46 -27.34 22.32 3.00
CA ASP A 46 -26.84 23.56 3.61
C ASP A 46 -25.33 23.67 3.43
N LYS A 47 -24.89 24.70 2.70
CA LYS A 47 -23.47 25.01 2.50
C LYS A 47 -22.73 25.31 3.80
N THR A 48 -23.47 25.62 4.87
CA THR A 48 -22.95 25.92 6.21
C THR A 48 -22.62 24.67 7.01
N ASP A 49 -23.21 23.51 6.69
CA ASP A 49 -22.92 22.26 7.41
C ASP A 49 -21.57 21.67 6.97
N LYS A 50 -20.55 21.86 7.80
CA LYS A 50 -19.20 21.34 7.60
C LYS A 50 -19.11 19.81 7.64
N ARG A 51 -20.16 19.11 8.07
CA ARG A 51 -20.19 17.64 8.10
C ARG A 51 -20.59 17.04 6.77
N ILE A 52 -21.27 17.79 5.90
CA ILE A 52 -21.65 17.32 4.58
C ILE A 52 -20.44 17.46 3.65
N LYS A 53 -19.92 16.32 3.21
CA LYS A 53 -18.70 16.25 2.41
C LYS A 53 -18.93 15.40 1.18
N ARG A 54 -18.06 15.58 0.20
CA ARG A 54 -18.00 14.73 -0.99
C ARG A 54 -17.00 13.61 -0.79
N CYS A 55 -17.41 12.38 -1.05
CA CYS A 55 -16.54 11.22 -0.97
C CYS A 55 -15.47 11.28 -2.06
N VAL A 56 -14.19 11.16 -1.66
CA VAL A 56 -13.04 11.21 -2.59
C VAL A 56 -13.02 10.02 -3.55
N TYR A 57 -13.63 8.89 -3.18
CA TYR A 57 -13.66 7.69 -4.03
C TYR A 57 -14.87 7.67 -4.97
N CYS A 58 -16.10 7.71 -4.43
CA CYS A 58 -17.31 7.54 -5.24
C CYS A 58 -17.89 8.84 -5.79
N GLY A 59 -17.45 10.01 -5.30
CA GLY A 59 -17.88 11.31 -5.80
C GLY A 59 -19.22 11.83 -5.27
N TYR A 60 -19.97 11.03 -4.50
CA TYR A 60 -21.25 11.44 -3.92
C TYR A 60 -21.11 12.17 -2.58
N TYR A 61 -22.13 12.95 -2.24
CA TYR A 61 -22.26 13.58 -0.94
C TYR A 61 -22.62 12.57 0.15
N TYR A 62 -22.08 12.79 1.34
CA TYR A 62 -22.39 12.03 2.54
C TYR A 62 -22.19 12.91 3.77
N GLN A 63 -22.83 12.53 4.88
CA GLN A 63 -22.65 13.20 6.16
C GLN A 63 -21.58 12.49 6.99
N ASP A 64 -20.58 13.23 7.46
CA ASP A 64 -19.51 12.72 8.30
C ASP A 64 -20.03 12.42 9.72
N LYS A 65 -20.15 11.13 10.04
CA LYS A 65 -20.54 10.63 11.36
C LYS A 65 -19.36 10.54 12.34
N THR A 66 -18.12 10.79 11.89
CA THR A 66 -16.94 10.67 12.74
C THR A 66 -16.82 11.84 13.72
N ARG A 67 -16.46 11.56 14.98
CA ARG A 67 -16.21 12.59 16.00
C ARG A 67 -15.22 13.69 15.56
N PRO A 68 -14.06 13.39 14.94
CA PRO A 68 -13.14 14.43 14.48
C PRO A 68 -13.61 15.19 13.23
N ASN A 69 -14.72 14.81 12.60
CA ASN A 69 -15.19 15.38 11.33
C ASN A 69 -14.05 15.49 10.29
N ASN A 70 -13.30 14.41 10.08
CA ASN A 70 -12.16 14.38 9.16
C ASN A 70 -12.24 13.27 8.11
N SER A 71 -13.38 12.56 8.02
CA SER A 71 -13.51 11.52 7.02
C SER A 71 -13.51 12.14 5.62
N LYS A 72 -12.90 11.41 4.69
CA LYS A 72 -12.83 11.75 3.25
C LYS A 72 -13.62 10.78 2.38
N THR A 73 -14.15 9.72 2.97
CA THR A 73 -14.84 8.63 2.30
C THR A 73 -16.11 8.29 3.05
N CYS A 74 -17.18 7.96 2.33
CA CYS A 74 -18.49 7.70 2.90
C CYS A 74 -18.60 6.37 3.67
N CYS A 75 -17.76 5.37 3.37
CA CYS A 75 -17.75 4.08 4.06
C CYS A 75 -16.34 3.44 4.05
N SER A 76 -16.17 2.35 4.80
CA SER A 76 -14.92 1.59 4.88
C SER A 76 -14.52 0.97 3.53
N LYS A 77 -15.48 0.46 2.77
CA LYS A 77 -15.25 -0.11 1.42
C LYS A 77 -14.63 0.93 0.48
N CYS A 78 -15.23 2.12 0.38
CA CYS A 78 -14.66 3.23 -0.41
C CYS A 78 -13.26 3.66 0.05
N LYS A 79 -12.94 3.53 1.34
CA LYS A 79 -11.58 3.79 1.85
C LYS A 79 -10.59 2.75 1.36
N VAL A 80 -10.94 1.46 1.47
CA VAL A 80 -10.09 0.36 0.99
C VAL A 80 -9.84 0.51 -0.51
N ASP A 81 -10.88 0.76 -1.30
CA ASP A 81 -10.75 0.91 -2.75
C ASP A 81 -9.92 2.14 -3.14
N LEU A 82 -10.03 3.24 -2.39
CA LEU A 82 -9.18 4.41 -2.62
C LEU A 82 -7.70 4.10 -2.34
N ASP A 83 -7.43 3.34 -1.27
CA ASP A 83 -6.07 2.96 -0.91
C ASP A 83 -5.48 1.95 -1.90
N THR A 84 -6.28 1.03 -2.45
CA THR A 84 -5.83 0.09 -3.49
C THR A 84 -5.50 0.81 -4.79
N LEU A 85 -6.31 1.80 -5.21
CA LEU A 85 -6.00 2.65 -6.37
C LEU A 85 -4.72 3.45 -6.19
N ARG A 86 -4.53 4.07 -5.01
CA ARG A 86 -3.29 4.81 -4.75
C ARG A 86 -2.07 3.90 -4.81
N ARG A 87 -2.19 2.69 -4.25
CA ARG A 87 -1.12 1.68 -4.33
C ARG A 87 -0.87 1.24 -5.78
N SER A 88 -1.89 1.08 -6.62
CA SER A 88 -1.68 0.70 -8.02
C SER A 88 -0.96 1.79 -8.81
N ILE A 89 -1.32 3.06 -8.60
CA ILE A 89 -0.63 4.20 -9.22
C ILE A 89 0.83 4.26 -8.77
N ILE A 90 1.10 4.18 -7.47
CA ILE A 90 2.48 4.18 -6.95
C ILE A 90 3.30 3.01 -7.51
N ARG A 91 2.70 1.83 -7.67
CA ARG A 91 3.38 0.67 -8.27
C ARG A 91 3.66 0.91 -9.76
N ALA A 92 2.72 1.49 -10.50
CA ALA A 92 2.91 1.85 -11.90
C ALA A 92 4.04 2.86 -12.06
N ASP A 93 4.05 3.93 -11.26
CA ASP A 93 5.12 4.94 -11.26
C ASP A 93 6.48 4.32 -10.93
N LYS A 94 6.52 3.42 -9.93
CA LYS A 94 7.74 2.71 -9.55
C LYS A 94 8.23 1.79 -10.66
N ALA A 95 7.33 1.13 -11.39
CA ALA A 95 7.67 0.28 -12.53
C ALA A 95 8.24 1.09 -13.70
N LEU A 96 7.73 2.32 -13.93
CA LEU A 96 8.30 3.23 -14.93
C LEU A 96 9.71 3.71 -14.54
N LEU A 97 9.95 3.99 -13.26
CA LEU A 97 11.27 4.43 -12.76
C LEU A 97 12.31 3.32 -12.70
N LYS A 98 11.89 2.10 -12.40
CA LYS A 98 12.74 0.91 -12.29
C LYS A 98 12.04 -0.26 -12.97
N PRO A 99 12.17 -0.38 -14.31
CA PRO A 99 11.58 -1.50 -15.01
C PRO A 99 12.18 -2.79 -14.44
N GLU A 100 11.30 -3.71 -14.03
CA GLU A 100 11.76 -5.05 -13.66
C GLU A 100 12.46 -5.65 -14.88
N LYS A 101 13.69 -6.12 -14.68
CA LYS A 101 14.40 -6.86 -15.73
C LYS A 101 13.54 -8.06 -16.06
N ALA A 102 13.21 -8.24 -17.34
CA ALA A 102 12.50 -9.41 -17.81
C ALA A 102 13.12 -10.66 -17.18
N LYS A 103 12.28 -11.56 -16.66
CA LYS A 103 12.75 -12.86 -16.19
C LYS A 103 13.46 -13.49 -17.38
N ARG A 104 14.78 -13.64 -17.27
CA ARG A 104 15.55 -14.36 -18.28
C ARG A 104 14.97 -15.75 -18.36
N ASP A 105 14.82 -16.26 -19.57
CA ASP A 105 14.41 -17.64 -19.79
C ASP A 105 15.34 -18.54 -18.97
N THR A 106 14.79 -19.63 -18.44
CA THR A 106 15.56 -20.58 -17.63
C THR A 106 16.67 -21.20 -18.46
N CYS A 107 17.87 -20.62 -18.45
CA CYS A 107 19.03 -21.14 -19.15
C CYS A 107 19.69 -22.33 -18.43
N HIS A 108 19.02 -22.92 -17.43
CA HIS A 108 19.45 -24.12 -16.73
C HIS A 108 18.33 -25.17 -16.83
N VAL A 109 18.60 -26.21 -17.60
CA VAL A 109 17.70 -27.35 -17.80
C VAL A 109 18.07 -28.41 -16.77
N TRP A 110 17.27 -28.51 -15.71
CA TRP A 110 17.59 -29.34 -14.53
C TRP A 110 16.77 -30.63 -14.43
N TRP A 111 15.70 -30.77 -15.23
CA TRP A 111 14.75 -31.89 -15.16
C TRP A 111 15.13 -33.08 -16.05
N LEU A 112 16.28 -33.02 -16.73
CA LEU A 112 16.83 -34.13 -17.52
C LEU A 112 17.79 -34.96 -16.67
N GLU A 113 18.01 -36.22 -17.06
CA GLU A 113 18.97 -37.13 -16.43
C GLU A 113 20.39 -36.53 -16.42
N TYR A 114 20.72 -35.74 -17.45
CA TYR A 114 21.93 -34.94 -17.53
C TYR A 114 21.58 -33.45 -17.60
N PRO A 115 21.56 -32.73 -16.46
CA PRO A 115 21.34 -31.29 -16.44
C PRO A 115 22.41 -30.52 -17.19
N PHE A 116 22.00 -29.47 -17.91
CA PHE A 116 22.95 -28.59 -18.60
C PHE A 116 22.49 -27.13 -18.59
N TYR A 117 23.47 -26.24 -18.78
CA TYR A 117 23.22 -24.82 -19.00
C TYR A 117 23.19 -24.54 -20.49
N ILE A 118 22.18 -23.78 -20.94
CA ILE A 118 22.04 -23.38 -22.34
C ILE A 118 23.15 -22.38 -22.74
N GLN A 119 23.63 -21.59 -21.78
CA GLN A 119 24.68 -20.59 -21.99
C GLN A 119 25.78 -20.74 -20.95
N GLU A 120 27.03 -20.76 -21.40
CA GLU A 120 28.21 -20.88 -20.52
C GLU A 120 28.27 -19.76 -19.47
N TYR A 121 27.88 -18.54 -19.83
CA TYR A 121 27.79 -17.43 -18.89
C TYR A 121 26.87 -17.71 -17.69
N GLU A 122 25.76 -18.42 -17.90
CA GLU A 122 24.83 -18.78 -16.84
C GLU A 122 25.43 -19.84 -15.90
N MET A 123 26.16 -20.80 -16.47
CA MET A 123 26.94 -21.79 -15.72
C MET A 123 27.99 -21.09 -14.85
N LEU A 124 28.81 -20.22 -15.43
CA LEU A 124 29.87 -19.46 -14.73
C LEU A 124 29.31 -18.57 -13.63
N LYS A 125 28.18 -17.90 -13.88
CA LYS A 125 27.50 -17.11 -12.87
C LYS A 125 27.01 -17.96 -11.70
N HIS A 126 26.60 -19.21 -11.95
CA HIS A 126 26.21 -20.14 -10.90
C HIS A 126 27.43 -20.60 -10.09
N THR A 127 28.53 -20.97 -10.75
CA THR A 127 29.77 -21.37 -10.08
C THR A 127 30.36 -20.23 -9.24
N TRP A 128 30.24 -18.97 -9.66
CA TRP A 128 30.65 -17.81 -8.87
C TRP A 128 29.98 -17.70 -7.49
N LYS A 129 28.85 -18.37 -7.23
CA LYS A 129 28.29 -18.41 -5.87
C LYS A 129 29.13 -19.24 -4.90
N TYR A 130 29.78 -20.27 -5.40
CA TYR A 130 30.53 -21.26 -4.62
C TYR A 130 32.04 -21.05 -4.71
N GLU A 131 32.51 -20.63 -5.89
CA GLU A 131 33.92 -20.48 -6.24
C GLU A 131 34.30 -19.00 -6.45
N ALA A 132 33.58 -18.07 -5.83
CA ALA A 132 33.93 -16.66 -5.88
C ALA A 132 35.36 -16.44 -5.34
N PRO A 133 36.28 -15.86 -6.14
CA PRO A 133 37.56 -15.43 -5.63
C PRO A 133 37.33 -14.25 -4.69
N TYR A 134 37.42 -14.49 -3.38
CA TYR A 134 37.40 -13.44 -2.39
C TYR A 134 38.77 -12.78 -2.27
N SER A 135 38.79 -11.46 -2.03
CA SER A 135 40.05 -10.79 -1.70
C SER A 135 40.63 -11.33 -0.39
N PRO A 136 41.96 -11.32 -0.21
CA PRO A 136 42.60 -11.82 1.02
C PRO A 136 41.99 -11.23 2.30
N ASN A 137 41.69 -9.93 2.30
CA ASN A 137 41.05 -9.23 3.43
C ASN A 137 39.64 -9.74 3.75
N LYS A 138 38.89 -10.20 2.73
CA LYS A 138 37.54 -10.74 2.93
C LYS A 138 37.60 -12.19 3.45
N ILE A 139 38.61 -12.95 3.02
CA ILE A 139 38.88 -14.30 3.55
C ILE A 139 39.22 -14.23 5.04
N THR A 140 40.13 -13.33 5.45
CA THR A 140 40.48 -13.17 6.86
C THR A 140 39.28 -12.75 7.72
N ALA A 141 38.42 -11.85 7.21
CA ALA A 141 37.19 -11.45 7.89
C ALA A 141 36.20 -12.61 8.09
N ILE A 142 36.05 -13.49 7.07
CA ILE A 142 35.21 -14.70 7.17
C ILE A 142 35.77 -15.67 8.21
N HIS A 143 37.10 -15.90 8.21
CA HIS A 143 37.75 -16.75 9.21
C HIS A 143 37.59 -16.21 10.63
N ALA A 144 37.80 -14.90 10.84
CA ALA A 144 37.60 -14.26 12.13
C ALA A 144 36.14 -14.35 12.60
N ALA A 145 35.17 -14.27 11.68
CA ALA A 145 33.76 -14.46 12.00
C ALA A 145 33.46 -15.91 12.44
N LYS A 146 33.95 -16.90 11.69
CA LYS A 146 33.82 -18.33 12.06
C LYS A 146 34.45 -18.63 13.42
N GLN A 147 35.64 -18.09 13.71
CA GLN A 147 36.29 -18.24 15.00
C GLN A 147 35.47 -17.62 16.13
N ARG A 148 34.95 -16.40 15.95
CA ARG A 148 34.05 -15.76 16.91
C ARG A 148 32.80 -16.59 17.17
N ASP A 149 32.18 -17.12 16.12
CA ASP A 149 30.98 -17.95 16.24
C ASP A 149 31.29 -19.27 16.96
N GLY A 150 32.46 -19.88 16.73
CA GLY A 150 32.91 -21.08 17.45
C GLY A 150 33.18 -20.84 18.94
N ILE A 151 33.83 -19.72 19.29
CA ILE A 151 34.18 -19.36 20.68
C ILE A 151 32.93 -18.95 21.48
N ILE A 152 31.99 -18.24 20.85
CA ILE A 152 30.80 -17.67 21.52
C ILE A 152 29.60 -18.62 21.48
N GLY A 153 29.70 -19.78 20.80
CA GLY A 153 28.63 -20.78 20.72
C GLY A 153 27.52 -20.45 19.73
N GLY A 154 27.85 -19.77 18.63
CA GLY A 154 27.01 -19.59 17.43
C GLY A 154 25.76 -18.72 17.56
N LYS A 155 25.31 -18.42 18.78
CA LYS A 155 24.13 -17.57 19.01
C LYS A 155 24.57 -16.16 19.36
N ARG A 156 24.43 -15.22 18.40
CA ARG A 156 24.48 -13.78 18.70
C ARG A 156 23.48 -13.51 19.83
N LYS A 157 23.95 -12.99 20.97
CA LYS A 157 23.08 -12.58 22.07
C LYS A 157 21.99 -11.65 21.52
N SER A 158 20.73 -11.94 21.81
CA SER A 158 19.61 -11.13 21.36
C SER A 158 19.79 -9.69 21.85
N LYS A 159 19.53 -8.72 20.96
CA LYS A 159 19.63 -7.30 21.31
C LYS A 159 18.47 -7.00 22.28
N ARG A 160 18.76 -6.90 23.57
CA ARG A 160 17.76 -6.48 24.57
C ARG A 160 17.51 -4.99 24.38
N ILE A 161 16.36 -4.63 23.83
CA ILE A 161 15.87 -3.25 23.81
C ILE A 161 15.36 -2.97 25.22
N VAL A 162 16.09 -2.15 25.98
CA VAL A 162 15.64 -1.70 27.30
C VAL A 162 14.59 -0.62 27.06
N PRO A 163 13.34 -0.79 27.52
CA PRO A 163 12.34 0.25 27.41
C PRO A 163 12.75 1.41 28.34
N TYR A 164 13.14 2.54 27.75
CA TYR A 164 13.38 3.78 28.48
C TYR A 164 12.08 4.58 28.53
N SER A 165 11.35 4.46 29.63
CA SER A 165 10.27 5.39 29.97
C SER A 165 10.89 6.53 30.76
N GLY A 166 11.30 7.60 30.07
CA GLY A 166 11.95 8.79 30.65
C GLY A 166 11.02 9.61 31.55
N ARG A 167 10.53 8.99 32.62
CA ARG A 167 9.73 9.63 33.66
C ARG A 167 10.44 9.40 34.98
N ASP A 168 11.41 10.27 35.27
CA ASP A 168 11.99 10.39 36.60
C ASP A 168 10.85 10.83 37.52
N ALA A 169 10.28 9.88 38.26
CA ALA A 169 9.27 10.18 39.25
C ALA A 169 9.97 10.85 40.43
N GLU A 170 9.78 12.16 40.55
CA GLU A 170 10.08 12.91 41.77
C GLU A 170 9.35 12.22 42.94
N VAL A 171 10.16 11.65 43.83
CA VAL A 171 9.72 11.09 45.10
C VAL A 171 9.47 12.28 46.01
N ASN A 172 8.21 12.50 46.37
CA ASN A 172 7.80 13.39 47.47
C ASN A 172 8.37 12.92 48.80
#